data_AF-A0A7V9BW06-F1
#
_entry.id   AF-A0A7V9BW06-F1
#
_cell.length_a   1.000
_cell.length_b   1.000
_cell.length_c   1.000
_cell.angle_alpha   90.00
_cell.angle_beta   90.00
_cell.angle_gamma   90.00
#
_symmetry.space_group_name_H-M   'P 1'
#
loop_
_entity.id
_entity.type
_entity.pdbx_description
1 polymer ?
#
loop_
_entity_poly.entity_id
_entity_poly.type
_entity_poly.pdbx_seq_one_letter_code
_entity_poly.pdbx_strand_id
1 'polypeptide(L)'
;MTDATHRSRLRSRARSWGYALRTTNPPPGPIEGLDPVTRWIVVSRAAVLPMTVVAGLVAALLAVGKPGFDWRWLSLSVVGITLAHLANNVMNDLYDTSAGSDTTTYPRALYAPHPILSGLVTRRALVTAAVAANLAGLAILVVLANARGWPVVAFALAGFVLSVAYTAPPLRLKKRGLGEPDVLVVWGPLMVGGTYYAGVGSLPWQVLLASMPYGLLCVAVLMGKHTDKILFDQPLGIRTLPVILGERRARATTLGLMVGFYLLVGVSVLVGALPWPALLVLAALPRLVKVWPYFRKPPPDEPPEGFPVWPLWYAALAWLHTRQAGALLVIGLGLGVLTRVAFGL
;
A
#
# COMPACT_ATOMS: atom_id res chain seq x y z
N MET A 1 43.94 4.20 -3.00
CA MET A 1 43.26 3.33 -2.01
C MET A 1 41.87 3.83 -1.58
N THR A 2 41.24 4.75 -2.31
CA THR A 2 40.02 5.49 -1.90
C THR A 2 38.75 5.10 -2.66
N ASP A 3 38.87 4.59 -3.90
CA ASP A 3 37.71 4.28 -4.76
C ASP A 3 37.11 2.88 -4.47
N ALA A 4 37.96 1.88 -4.21
CA ALA A 4 37.51 0.51 -3.92
C ALA A 4 36.71 0.39 -2.61
N THR A 5 37.14 1.11 -1.57
CA THR A 5 36.47 1.21 -0.26
C THR A 5 35.17 1.99 -0.33
N HIS A 6 35.09 3.03 -1.17
CA HIS A 6 33.85 3.76 -1.40
C HIS A 6 32.82 2.90 -2.15
N ARG A 7 33.23 2.20 -3.22
CA ARG A 7 32.37 1.27 -3.97
C ARG A 7 31.89 0.09 -3.13
N SER A 8 32.72 -0.44 -2.23
CA SER A 8 32.30 -1.53 -1.33
C SER A 8 31.26 -1.07 -0.31
N ARG A 9 31.42 0.12 0.26
CA ARG A 9 30.43 0.73 1.18
C ARG A 9 29.10 1.02 0.48
N LEU A 10 29.10 1.55 -0.74
CA LEU A 10 27.88 1.80 -1.51
C LEU A 10 27.14 0.50 -1.85
N ARG A 11 27.87 -0.54 -2.26
CA ARG A 11 27.29 -1.87 -2.51
C ARG A 11 26.68 -2.48 -1.24
N SER A 12 27.30 -2.26 -0.08
CA SER A 12 26.76 -2.67 1.23
C SER A 12 25.47 -1.93 1.60
N ARG A 13 25.41 -0.61 1.36
CA ARG A 13 24.21 0.21 1.60
C ARG A 13 23.04 -0.17 0.68
N ALA A 14 23.28 -0.32 -0.62
CA ALA A 14 22.24 -0.74 -1.56
C ALA A 14 21.63 -2.10 -1.21
N ARG A 15 22.45 -3.05 -0.72
CA ARG A 15 21.98 -4.34 -0.19
C ARG A 15 21.12 -4.15 1.05
N SER A 16 21.51 -3.26 1.95
CA SER A 16 20.74 -2.94 3.17
C SER A 16 19.39 -2.30 2.85
N TRP A 17 19.34 -1.37 1.90
CA TRP A 17 18.09 -0.78 1.41
C TRP A 17 17.19 -1.82 0.76
N GLY A 18 17.76 -2.66 -0.10
CA GLY A 18 17.04 -3.76 -0.75
C GLY A 18 16.49 -4.77 0.25
N TYR A 19 17.22 -5.08 1.31
CA TYR A 19 16.74 -5.92 2.40
C TYR A 19 15.56 -5.27 3.10
N ALA A 20 15.71 -4.04 3.59
CA ALA A 20 14.67 -3.34 4.35
C ALA A 20 13.39 -3.10 3.53
N LEU A 21 13.52 -2.81 2.23
CA LEU A 21 12.36 -2.69 1.33
C LEU A 21 11.67 -4.03 1.02
N ARG A 22 12.36 -5.16 1.17
CA ARG A 22 11.79 -6.50 0.95
C ARG A 22 11.15 -7.09 2.21
N THR A 23 11.74 -6.83 3.37
CA THR A 23 11.39 -7.50 4.62
C THR A 23 10.68 -6.59 5.61
N THR A 24 10.63 -5.28 5.39
CA THR A 24 10.27 -4.27 6.41
C THR A 24 11.15 -4.28 7.66
N ASN A 25 12.27 -5.00 7.62
CA ASN A 25 13.18 -5.21 8.74
C ASN A 25 14.55 -4.59 8.49
N PRO A 26 15.25 -4.14 9.54
CA PRO A 26 16.67 -3.85 9.41
C PRO A 26 17.44 -5.13 9.06
N PRO A 27 18.53 -5.06 8.28
CA PRO A 27 19.41 -6.21 8.08
C PRO A 27 19.94 -6.74 9.42
N PRO A 28 20.30 -8.04 9.52
CA PRO A 28 20.84 -8.61 10.74
C PRO A 28 22.06 -7.83 11.25
N GLY A 29 22.08 -7.53 12.55
CA GLY A 29 23.15 -6.77 13.21
C GLY A 29 22.61 -5.73 14.21
N PRO A 30 23.51 -4.98 14.87
CA PRO A 30 23.12 -3.97 15.84
C PRO A 30 22.43 -2.77 15.17
N ILE A 31 21.31 -2.32 15.76
CA ILE A 31 20.49 -1.20 15.27
C ILE A 31 21.28 0.12 15.23
N GLU A 32 22.22 0.28 16.16
CA GLU A 32 23.11 1.46 16.29
C GLU A 32 23.95 1.67 15.03
N GLY A 33 24.34 0.58 14.35
CA GLY A 33 25.15 0.60 13.13
C GLY A 33 24.37 0.87 11.83
N LEU A 34 23.05 1.03 11.89
CA LEU A 34 22.24 1.28 10.70
C LEU A 34 22.50 2.68 10.12
N ASP A 35 22.70 2.75 8.81
CA ASP A 35 22.74 4.03 8.12
C ASP A 35 21.38 4.73 8.18
N PRO A 36 21.34 6.08 8.13
CA PRO A 36 20.10 6.84 8.25
C PRO A 36 19.02 6.45 7.23
N VAL A 37 19.41 6.05 6.01
CA VAL A 37 18.45 5.70 4.95
C VAL A 37 17.80 4.35 5.25
N THR A 38 18.59 3.31 5.55
CA THR A 38 18.04 2.02 5.99
C THR A 38 17.12 2.19 7.19
N ARG A 39 17.56 2.98 8.19
CA ARG A 39 16.78 3.29 9.39
C ARG A 39 15.42 3.87 9.04
N TRP A 40 15.37 4.91 8.20
CA TRP A 40 14.12 5.55 7.83
C TRP A 40 13.26 4.73 6.86
N ILE A 41 13.84 3.84 6.04
CA ILE A 41 13.08 2.84 5.26
C ILE A 41 12.28 1.94 6.20
N VAL A 42 12.90 1.46 7.29
CA VAL A 42 12.23 0.61 8.29
C VAL A 42 11.20 1.42 9.07
N VAL A 43 11.59 2.58 9.61
CA VAL A 43 10.75 3.43 10.46
C VAL A 43 9.50 3.93 9.74
N SER A 44 9.64 4.40 8.48
CA SER A 44 8.49 4.88 7.69
C SER A 44 7.65 3.75 7.10
N ARG A 45 8.08 2.49 7.27
CA ARG A 45 7.49 1.31 6.62
C ARG A 45 7.50 1.46 5.09
N ALA A 46 8.58 2.00 4.54
CA ALA A 46 8.67 2.35 3.12
C ALA A 46 8.40 1.17 2.17
N ALA A 47 8.59 -0.07 2.61
CA ALA A 47 8.27 -1.26 1.84
C ALA A 47 6.80 -1.38 1.38
N VAL A 48 5.87 -0.69 2.05
CA VAL A 48 4.44 -0.66 1.65
C VAL A 48 4.07 0.53 0.77
N LEU A 49 4.92 1.57 0.68
CA LEU A 49 4.70 2.73 -0.18
C LEU A 49 4.63 2.41 -1.68
N PRO A 50 5.30 1.37 -2.23
CA PRO A 50 5.09 0.95 -3.60
C PRO A 50 3.62 0.71 -3.97
N MET A 51 2.75 0.36 -3.03
CA MET A 51 1.32 0.23 -3.33
C MET A 51 0.69 1.57 -3.74
N THR A 52 1.02 2.63 -2.99
CA THR A 52 0.54 3.98 -3.27
C THR A 52 1.15 4.53 -4.57
N VAL A 53 2.43 4.23 -4.82
CA VAL A 53 3.07 4.58 -6.10
C VAL A 53 2.38 3.88 -7.26
N VAL A 54 2.03 2.59 -7.14
CA VAL A 54 1.29 1.88 -8.19
C VAL A 54 -0.10 2.46 -8.39
N ALA A 55 -0.83 2.87 -7.35
CA ALA A 55 -2.10 3.60 -7.50
C ALA A 55 -1.90 4.90 -8.30
N GLY A 56 -0.83 5.65 -7.98
CA GLY A 56 -0.42 6.84 -8.73
C GLY A 56 -0.07 6.56 -10.20
N LEU A 57 0.62 5.45 -10.48
CA LEU A 57 0.95 5.02 -11.85
C LEU A 57 -0.30 4.60 -12.64
N VAL A 58 -1.24 3.88 -12.01
CA VAL A 58 -2.53 3.56 -12.61
C VAL A 58 -3.26 4.86 -12.99
N ALA A 59 -3.35 5.82 -12.07
CA ALA A 59 -3.94 7.12 -12.35
C ALA A 59 -3.22 7.86 -13.51
N ALA A 60 -1.89 7.86 -13.50
CA ALA A 60 -1.07 8.46 -14.54
C ALA A 60 -1.38 7.91 -15.93
N LEU A 61 -1.36 6.58 -16.06
CA LEU A 61 -1.56 5.92 -17.35
C LEU A 61 -3.00 6.03 -17.85
N LEU A 62 -3.98 6.16 -16.96
CA LEU A 62 -5.36 6.49 -17.35
C LEU A 62 -5.50 7.95 -17.82
N ALA A 63 -4.69 8.86 -17.28
CA ALA A 63 -4.74 10.30 -17.54
C ALA A 63 -4.05 10.72 -18.85
N VAL A 64 -3.04 9.98 -19.31
CA VAL A 64 -2.31 10.33 -20.54
C VAL A 64 -3.28 10.42 -21.74
N GLY A 65 -3.14 11.51 -22.50
CA GLY A 65 -3.96 11.79 -23.68
C GLY A 65 -5.37 12.32 -23.38
N LYS A 66 -5.71 12.56 -22.11
CA LYS A 66 -7.01 13.12 -21.73
C LYS A 66 -7.00 14.65 -21.82
N PRO A 67 -8.10 15.29 -22.28
CA PRO A 67 -8.21 16.74 -22.26
C PRO A 67 -8.01 17.30 -20.85
N GLY A 68 -7.16 18.32 -20.71
CA GLY A 68 -6.82 18.93 -19.42
C GLY A 68 -5.73 18.22 -18.63
N PHE A 69 -5.15 17.14 -19.15
CA PHE A 69 -4.02 16.45 -18.52
C PHE A 69 -2.80 17.37 -18.37
N ASP A 70 -2.28 17.44 -17.15
CA ASP A 70 -1.06 18.17 -16.80
C ASP A 70 -0.19 17.31 -15.87
N TRP A 71 1.00 16.97 -16.35
CA TRP A 71 1.93 16.10 -15.63
C TRP A 71 2.43 16.72 -14.32
N ARG A 72 2.44 18.05 -14.19
CA ARG A 72 2.90 18.77 -12.99
C ARG A 72 1.98 18.47 -11.82
N TRP A 73 0.68 18.65 -12.02
CA TRP A 73 -0.34 18.41 -10.99
C TRP A 73 -0.47 16.93 -10.67
N LEU A 74 -0.35 16.06 -11.68
CA LEU A 74 -0.35 14.63 -11.45
C LEU A 74 0.84 14.20 -10.59
N SER A 75 2.05 14.62 -10.95
CA SER A 75 3.28 14.28 -10.21
C SER A 75 3.22 14.80 -8.78
N LEU A 76 2.75 16.04 -8.59
CA LEU A 76 2.58 16.63 -7.28
C LEU A 76 1.54 15.86 -6.44
N SER A 77 0.46 15.38 -7.05
CA SER A 77 -0.52 14.53 -6.38
C SER A 77 0.05 13.18 -5.97
N VAL A 78 0.87 12.53 -6.81
CA VAL A 78 1.56 11.27 -6.45
C VAL A 78 2.46 11.46 -5.24
N VAL A 79 3.20 12.58 -5.19
CA VAL A 79 3.99 12.95 -4.01
C VAL A 79 3.09 13.16 -2.79
N GLY A 80 1.98 13.90 -2.96
CA GLY A 80 1.01 14.18 -1.91
C GLY A 80 0.41 12.92 -1.27
N ILE A 81 -0.13 11.99 -2.08
CA ILE A 81 -0.69 10.73 -1.55
C ILE A 81 0.38 9.83 -0.92
N THR A 82 1.62 9.88 -1.41
CA THR A 82 2.74 9.12 -0.84
C THR A 82 3.14 9.68 0.53
N LEU A 83 3.22 11.01 0.66
CA LEU A 83 3.46 11.69 1.93
C LEU A 83 2.32 11.43 2.93
N ALA A 84 1.07 11.44 2.48
CA ALA A 84 -0.08 11.12 3.31
C ALA A 84 -0.03 9.68 3.84
N HIS A 85 0.32 8.69 3.00
CA HIS A 85 0.50 7.31 3.45
C HIS A 85 1.70 7.17 4.40
N LEU A 86 2.82 7.84 4.13
CA LEU A 86 3.96 7.87 5.04
C LEU A 86 3.58 8.47 6.40
N ALA A 87 2.88 9.60 6.41
CA ALA A 87 2.39 10.25 7.62
C ALA A 87 1.47 9.30 8.40
N ASN A 88 0.54 8.60 7.73
CA ASN A 88 -0.32 7.62 8.37
C ASN A 88 0.49 6.46 9.00
N ASN A 89 1.52 5.94 8.32
CA ASN A 89 2.37 4.89 8.88
C ASN A 89 3.07 5.33 10.16
N VAL A 90 3.67 6.52 10.14
CA VAL A 90 4.38 7.12 11.28
C VAL A 90 3.41 7.47 12.42
N MET A 91 2.23 8.00 12.11
CA MET A 91 1.21 8.33 13.10
C MET A 91 0.65 7.08 13.78
N ASN A 92 0.48 5.97 13.05
CA ASN A 92 0.06 4.71 13.67
C ASN A 92 1.06 4.24 14.73
N ASP A 93 2.37 4.29 14.46
CA ASP A 93 3.41 3.96 15.46
C ASP A 93 3.34 4.91 16.69
N LEU A 94 3.04 6.21 16.50
CA LEU A 94 2.86 7.16 17.60
C LEU A 94 1.61 6.87 18.46
N TYR A 95 0.49 6.55 17.82
CA TYR A 95 -0.77 6.22 18.50
C TYR A 95 -0.68 4.89 19.24
N ASP A 96 -0.11 3.85 18.62
CA ASP A 96 0.01 2.53 19.21
C ASP A 96 0.91 2.55 20.47
N THR A 97 2.00 3.34 20.44
CA THR A 97 2.84 3.60 21.63
C THR A 97 2.05 4.33 22.73
N SER A 98 1.24 5.33 22.36
CA SER A 98 0.50 6.15 23.34
C SER A 98 -0.71 5.42 23.94
N ALA A 99 -1.28 4.46 23.20
CA ALA A 99 -2.42 3.64 23.63
C ALA A 99 -2.01 2.41 24.46
N GLY A 100 -0.71 2.11 24.57
CA GLY A 100 -0.19 0.96 25.31
C GLY A 100 -0.45 -0.40 24.64
N SER A 101 -0.81 -0.42 23.35
CA SER A 101 -1.11 -1.65 22.61
C SER A 101 0.12 -2.37 22.06
N ASP A 102 1.28 -1.71 22.06
CA ASP A 102 2.55 -2.30 21.64
C ASP A 102 3.26 -2.98 22.82
N THR A 103 3.12 -4.29 22.90
CA THR A 103 3.94 -5.15 23.76
C THR A 103 4.99 -5.89 22.93
N THR A 104 6.06 -6.38 23.55
CA THR A 104 7.08 -7.24 22.90
C THR A 104 6.48 -8.53 22.33
N THR A 105 5.29 -8.91 22.78
CA THR A 105 4.55 -10.09 22.35
C THR A 105 3.51 -9.82 21.26
N TYR A 106 3.20 -8.56 20.94
CA TYR A 106 2.25 -8.22 19.89
C TYR A 106 2.86 -8.54 18.50
N PRO A 107 2.08 -9.03 17.51
CA PRO A 107 2.63 -9.52 16.24
C PRO A 107 3.53 -8.55 15.53
N ARG A 108 3.27 -7.24 15.66
CA ARG A 108 4.10 -6.23 15.02
C ARG A 108 5.57 -6.43 15.40
N ALA A 109 5.87 -6.59 16.69
CA ALA A 109 7.22 -6.81 17.20
C ALA A 109 7.85 -8.13 16.71
N LEU A 110 7.04 -9.12 16.32
CA LEU A 110 7.52 -10.43 15.85
C LEU A 110 8.04 -10.39 14.40
N TYR A 111 7.44 -9.57 13.54
CA TYR A 111 7.85 -9.47 12.13
C TYR A 111 8.52 -8.13 11.77
N ALA A 112 8.51 -7.13 12.65
CA ALA A 112 9.26 -5.88 12.49
C ALA A 112 9.49 -5.12 13.80
N PRO A 113 10.69 -4.56 14.03
CA PRO A 113 10.94 -3.77 15.24
C PRO A 113 10.05 -2.52 15.28
N HIS A 114 9.39 -2.28 16.41
CA HIS A 114 8.63 -1.05 16.62
C HIS A 114 9.59 0.16 16.73
N PRO A 115 9.44 1.24 15.97
CA PRO A 115 10.44 2.32 15.86
C PRO A 115 10.91 2.94 17.17
N ILE A 116 10.00 3.20 18.12
CA ILE A 116 10.33 3.79 19.42
C ILE A 116 10.86 2.73 20.39
N LEU A 117 10.11 1.66 20.61
CA LEU A 117 10.47 0.59 21.56
C LEU A 117 11.79 -0.11 21.24
N SER A 118 12.18 -0.22 19.98
CA SER A 118 13.46 -0.81 19.57
C SER A 118 14.64 0.16 19.57
N GLY A 119 14.42 1.43 19.91
CA GLY A 119 15.45 2.47 19.88
C GLY A 119 15.87 2.90 18.47
N LEU A 120 15.14 2.53 17.41
CA LEU A 120 15.42 2.97 16.04
C LEU A 120 15.36 4.50 15.92
N VAL A 121 14.38 5.13 16.57
CA VAL A 121 14.20 6.59 16.60
C VAL A 121 13.58 7.06 17.92
N THR A 122 13.83 8.32 18.28
CA THR A 122 13.16 8.95 19.43
C THR A 122 11.71 9.31 19.07
N ARG A 123 10.83 9.39 20.09
CA ARG A 123 9.46 9.89 19.92
C ARG A 123 9.42 11.28 19.27
N ARG A 124 10.35 12.17 19.67
CA ARG A 124 10.47 13.52 19.09
C ARG A 124 10.78 13.46 17.59
N ALA A 125 11.72 12.61 17.16
CA ALA A 125 12.05 12.45 15.74
C ALA A 125 10.84 11.94 14.93
N LEU A 126 10.07 10.99 15.49
CA LEU A 126 8.89 10.44 14.85
C LEU A 126 7.76 11.49 14.72
N VAL A 127 7.52 12.29 15.77
CA VAL A 127 6.59 13.43 15.72
C VAL A 127 7.03 14.47 14.69
N THR A 128 8.31 14.84 14.66
CA THR A 128 8.84 15.79 13.67
C THR A 128 8.62 15.28 12.25
N ALA A 129 8.87 13.98 11.99
CA ALA A 129 8.63 13.38 10.68
C ALA A 129 7.14 13.41 10.29
N ALA A 130 6.24 13.09 11.22
CA ALA A 130 4.80 13.16 10.99
C ALA A 130 4.34 14.59 10.66
N VAL A 131 4.79 15.58 11.44
CA VAL A 131 4.45 17.00 11.21
C VAL A 131 5.01 17.48 9.88
N ALA A 132 6.28 17.19 9.58
CA ALA A 132 6.91 17.59 8.33
C ALA A 132 6.18 16.99 7.11
N ALA A 133 5.83 15.70 7.15
CA ALA A 133 5.10 15.04 6.07
C ALA A 133 3.69 15.64 5.88
N ASN A 134 2.97 15.92 6.97
CA ASN A 134 1.64 16.54 6.89
C ASN A 134 1.70 17.99 6.40
N LEU A 135 2.69 18.79 6.84
CA LEU A 135 2.86 20.17 6.36
C LEU A 135 3.23 20.21 4.87
N ALA A 136 4.11 19.32 4.42
CA ALA A 136 4.42 19.17 3.00
C ALA A 136 3.19 18.71 2.19
N GLY A 137 2.40 17.76 2.73
CA GLY A 137 1.14 17.33 2.13
C GLY A 137 0.10 18.46 2.06
N LEU A 138 -0.01 19.30 3.09
CA LEU A 138 -0.89 20.46 3.12
C LEU A 138 -0.46 21.52 2.10
N ALA A 139 0.84 21.81 1.99
CA ALA A 139 1.35 22.73 0.97
C ALA A 139 1.03 22.25 -0.45
N ILE A 140 1.22 20.95 -0.72
CA ILE A 140 0.81 20.31 -1.97
C ILE A 140 -0.70 20.47 -2.21
N LEU A 141 -1.51 20.20 -1.19
CA LEU A 141 -2.96 20.32 -1.28
C LEU A 141 -3.40 21.75 -1.64
N VAL A 142 -2.81 22.77 -1.02
CA VAL A 142 -3.10 24.18 -1.32
C VAL A 142 -2.78 24.50 -2.77
N VAL A 143 -1.62 24.05 -3.27
CA VAL A 143 -1.23 24.25 -4.68
C VAL A 143 -2.22 23.56 -5.62
N LEU A 144 -2.58 22.31 -5.35
CA LEU A 144 -3.52 21.56 -6.19
C LEU A 144 -4.95 22.11 -6.12
N ALA A 145 -5.39 22.59 -4.95
CA ALA A 145 -6.70 23.22 -4.77
C ALA A 145 -6.80 24.52 -5.59
N ASN A 146 -5.75 25.33 -5.63
CA ASN A 146 -5.70 26.52 -6.47
C ASN A 146 -5.72 26.16 -7.98
N ALA A 147 -5.08 25.07 -8.37
CA ALA A 147 -4.99 24.66 -9.77
C ALA A 147 -6.23 23.91 -10.29
N ARG A 148 -6.91 23.14 -9.43
CA ARG A 148 -7.98 22.19 -9.83
C ARG A 148 -9.29 22.39 -9.08
N GLY A 149 -9.36 23.32 -8.13
CA GLY A 149 -10.55 23.63 -7.38
C GLY A 149 -10.83 22.68 -6.21
N TRP A 150 -11.99 22.91 -5.59
CA TRP A 150 -12.41 22.24 -4.36
C TRP A 150 -12.47 20.70 -4.40
N PRO A 151 -12.71 20.00 -5.53
CA PRO A 151 -12.82 18.54 -5.48
C PRO A 151 -11.51 17.84 -5.06
N VAL A 152 -10.33 18.42 -5.32
CA VAL A 152 -9.06 17.89 -4.76
C VAL A 152 -9.08 17.94 -3.23
N VAL A 153 -9.62 19.01 -2.66
CA VAL A 153 -9.79 19.15 -1.20
C VAL A 153 -10.75 18.09 -0.67
N ALA A 154 -11.83 17.80 -1.39
CA ALA A 154 -12.75 16.73 -1.02
C ALA A 154 -12.07 15.35 -1.00
N PHE A 155 -11.25 15.02 -2.01
CA PHE A 155 -10.47 13.78 -2.03
C PHE A 155 -9.48 13.70 -0.85
N ALA A 156 -8.71 14.76 -0.62
CA ALA A 156 -7.72 14.80 0.45
C ALA A 156 -8.38 14.70 1.83
N LEU A 157 -9.47 15.44 2.05
CA LEU A 157 -10.20 15.43 3.32
C LEU A 157 -10.89 14.09 3.55
N ALA A 158 -11.51 13.49 2.53
CA ALA A 158 -12.11 12.15 2.64
C ALA A 158 -11.04 11.11 2.99
N GLY A 159 -9.89 11.12 2.31
CA GLY A 159 -8.77 10.24 2.61
C GLY A 159 -8.22 10.44 4.03
N PHE A 160 -8.08 11.69 4.47
CA PHE A 160 -7.65 12.01 5.83
C PHE A 160 -8.65 11.53 6.89
N VAL A 161 -9.94 11.81 6.71
CA VAL A 161 -11.00 11.38 7.62
C VAL A 161 -11.03 9.87 7.74
N LEU A 162 -10.97 9.14 6.61
CA LEU A 162 -10.92 7.68 6.61
C LEU A 162 -9.66 7.15 7.28
N SER A 163 -8.49 7.71 6.98
CA SER A 163 -7.22 7.35 7.61
C SER A 163 -7.26 7.53 9.14
N VAL A 164 -7.84 8.62 9.64
CA VAL A 164 -8.01 8.84 11.08
C VAL A 164 -9.06 7.89 11.65
N ALA A 165 -10.22 7.79 11.01
CA ALA A 165 -11.34 6.94 11.43
C ALA A 165 -10.95 5.45 11.49
N TYR A 166 -9.97 5.02 10.68
CA TYR A 166 -9.45 3.66 10.66
C TYR A 166 -9.01 3.19 12.06
N THR A 167 -8.21 4.00 12.75
CA THR A 167 -7.58 3.64 14.04
C THR A 167 -8.14 4.44 15.22
N ALA A 168 -8.44 5.73 15.03
CA ALA A 168 -8.73 6.67 16.12
C ALA A 168 -10.21 6.68 16.55
N PRO A 169 -10.51 7.05 17.81
CA PRO A 169 -11.87 7.37 18.26
C PRO A 169 -12.49 8.51 17.44
N PRO A 170 -13.83 8.55 17.32
CA PRO A 170 -14.79 7.61 17.89
C PRO A 170 -15.04 6.37 17.00
N LEU A 171 -14.70 6.45 15.71
CA LEU A 171 -15.13 5.44 14.73
C LEU A 171 -14.35 4.13 14.82
N ARG A 172 -13.02 4.16 14.86
CA ARG A 172 -12.16 2.96 14.94
C ARG A 172 -12.60 1.87 13.95
N LEU A 173 -12.73 2.20 12.66
CA LEU A 173 -13.31 1.34 11.63
C LEU A 173 -12.70 -0.07 11.60
N LYS A 174 -11.38 -0.19 11.78
CA LYS A 174 -10.69 -1.47 11.89
C LYS A 174 -11.26 -2.36 12.99
N LYS A 175 -11.60 -1.78 14.16
CA LYS A 175 -12.16 -2.53 15.30
C LYS A 175 -13.63 -2.94 15.08
N ARG A 176 -14.28 -2.48 14.00
CA ARG A 176 -15.70 -2.71 13.69
C ARG A 176 -15.92 -3.50 12.39
N GLY A 177 -14.88 -4.10 11.81
CA GLY A 177 -14.98 -4.88 10.59
C GLY A 177 -15.01 -4.06 9.31
N LEU A 178 -14.77 -2.74 9.41
CA LEU A 178 -14.83 -1.80 8.30
C LEU A 178 -13.44 -1.42 7.78
N GLY A 179 -12.36 -2.00 8.30
CA GLY A 179 -11.00 -1.68 7.87
C GLY A 179 -10.70 -2.09 6.42
N GLU A 180 -11.20 -3.25 5.99
CA GLU A 180 -11.01 -3.77 4.64
C GLU A 180 -11.84 -3.01 3.59
N PRO A 181 -13.13 -2.72 3.83
CA PRO A 181 -13.89 -1.77 3.01
C PRO A 181 -13.24 -0.38 2.94
N ASP A 182 -12.72 0.13 4.06
CA ASP A 182 -12.03 1.42 4.09
C ASP A 182 -10.82 1.45 3.17
N VAL A 183 -9.95 0.43 3.24
CA VAL A 183 -8.79 0.32 2.35
C VAL A 183 -9.18 0.18 0.88
N LEU A 184 -10.31 -0.46 0.55
CA LEU A 184 -10.82 -0.50 -0.82
C LEU A 184 -11.12 0.91 -1.34
N VAL A 185 -11.82 1.71 -0.53
CA VAL A 185 -12.19 3.09 -0.87
C VAL A 185 -10.95 3.97 -0.99
N VAL A 186 -10.02 3.85 -0.05
CA VAL A 186 -8.79 4.64 -0.03
C VAL A 186 -7.89 4.33 -1.23
N TRP A 187 -7.53 3.06 -1.47
CA TRP A 187 -6.58 2.72 -2.54
C TRP A 187 -7.17 2.67 -3.94
N GLY A 188 -8.48 2.44 -4.07
CA GLY A 188 -9.18 2.51 -5.34
C GLY A 188 -9.63 3.95 -5.64
N PRO A 189 -10.91 4.29 -5.37
CA PRO A 189 -11.49 5.57 -5.74
C PRO A 189 -10.72 6.80 -5.28
N LEU A 190 -10.24 6.85 -4.03
CA LEU A 190 -9.62 8.07 -3.51
C LEU A 190 -8.20 8.29 -4.04
N MET A 191 -7.30 7.31 -3.89
CA MET A 191 -5.91 7.46 -4.34
C MET A 191 -5.80 7.52 -5.87
N VAL A 192 -6.47 6.60 -6.60
CA VAL A 192 -6.40 6.60 -8.08
C VAL A 192 -7.26 7.74 -8.64
N GLY A 193 -8.51 7.86 -8.21
CA GLY A 193 -9.44 8.86 -8.73
C GLY A 193 -9.04 10.28 -8.36
N GLY A 194 -8.59 10.52 -7.13
CA GLY A 194 -8.09 11.83 -6.70
C GLY A 194 -6.80 12.23 -7.43
N THR A 195 -5.89 11.30 -7.66
CA THR A 195 -4.67 11.56 -8.44
C THR A 195 -4.97 11.82 -9.92
N TYR A 196 -5.91 11.07 -10.49
CA TYR A 196 -6.40 11.32 -11.85
C TYR A 196 -7.05 12.70 -11.95
N TYR A 197 -7.94 13.04 -11.00
CA TYR A 197 -8.61 14.33 -10.97
C TYR A 197 -7.61 15.49 -10.82
N ALA A 198 -6.61 15.37 -9.94
CA ALA A 198 -5.55 16.35 -9.82
C ALA A 198 -4.78 16.53 -11.14
N GLY A 199 -4.51 15.42 -11.84
CA GLY A 199 -3.83 15.41 -13.12
C GLY A 199 -4.65 15.94 -14.30
N VAL A 200 -5.98 15.77 -14.32
CA VAL A 200 -6.83 16.01 -15.50
C VAL A 200 -7.85 17.14 -15.31
N GLY A 201 -8.37 17.31 -14.09
CA GLY A 201 -9.41 18.30 -13.76
C GLY A 201 -10.85 17.80 -13.94
N SER A 202 -11.05 16.55 -14.33
CA SER A 202 -12.34 15.88 -14.40
C SER A 202 -12.22 14.44 -13.90
N LEU A 203 -13.34 13.80 -13.55
CA LEU A 203 -13.36 12.41 -13.09
C LEU A 203 -14.55 11.66 -13.70
N PRO A 204 -14.37 11.01 -14.86
CA PRO A 204 -15.42 10.18 -15.44
C PRO A 204 -15.59 8.88 -14.64
N TRP A 205 -16.80 8.32 -14.61
CA TRP A 205 -17.12 7.12 -13.83
C TRP A 205 -16.24 5.91 -14.20
N GLN A 206 -15.76 5.85 -15.45
CA GLN A 206 -14.85 4.82 -15.94
C GLN A 206 -13.56 4.77 -15.11
N VAL A 207 -13.04 5.90 -14.63
CA VAL A 207 -11.84 5.94 -13.80
C VAL A 207 -12.11 5.34 -12.42
N LEU A 208 -13.31 5.58 -11.87
CA LEU A 208 -13.71 4.95 -10.62
C LEU A 208 -13.76 3.42 -10.78
N LEU A 209 -14.39 2.92 -11.84
CA LEU A 209 -14.40 1.48 -12.14
C LEU A 209 -12.98 0.93 -12.36
N ALA A 210 -12.16 1.61 -13.17
CA ALA A 210 -10.79 1.21 -13.47
C ALA A 210 -9.86 1.22 -12.25
N SER A 211 -10.20 1.95 -11.18
CA SER A 211 -9.46 1.95 -9.92
C SER A 211 -9.74 0.73 -9.04
N MET A 212 -10.93 0.13 -9.16
CA MET A 212 -11.39 -0.95 -8.29
C MET A 212 -10.52 -2.20 -8.34
N PRO A 213 -10.04 -2.69 -9.52
CA PRO A 213 -9.16 -3.85 -9.56
C PRO A 213 -7.92 -3.68 -8.68
N TYR A 214 -7.25 -2.53 -8.76
CA TYR A 214 -6.06 -2.29 -7.94
C TYR A 214 -6.40 -2.17 -6.45
N GLY A 215 -7.54 -1.57 -6.12
CA GLY A 215 -8.10 -1.57 -4.76
C GLY A 215 -8.30 -3.00 -4.21
N LEU A 216 -8.85 -3.93 -5.00
CA LEU A 216 -9.04 -5.33 -4.59
C LEU A 216 -7.71 -6.02 -4.24
N LEU A 217 -6.64 -5.77 -5.01
CA LEU A 217 -5.31 -6.30 -4.69
C LEU A 217 -4.80 -5.76 -3.35
N CYS A 218 -5.01 -4.47 -3.07
CA CYS A 218 -4.61 -3.86 -1.81
C CYS A 218 -5.38 -4.46 -0.62
N VAL A 219 -6.69 -4.69 -0.79
CA VAL A 219 -7.52 -5.34 0.22
C VAL A 219 -7.14 -6.80 0.41
N ALA A 220 -6.76 -7.53 -0.65
CA ALA A 220 -6.32 -8.92 -0.53
C ALA A 220 -5.07 -9.06 0.36
N VAL A 221 -4.11 -8.13 0.22
CA VAL A 221 -2.94 -8.06 1.11
C VAL A 221 -3.35 -7.78 2.55
N LEU A 222 -4.27 -6.84 2.77
CA LEU A 222 -4.75 -6.50 4.12
C LEU A 222 -5.53 -7.65 4.76
N MET A 223 -6.39 -8.32 4.00
CA MET A 223 -7.12 -9.50 4.43
C MET A 223 -6.16 -10.61 4.86
N GLY A 224 -5.11 -10.89 4.09
CA GLY A 224 -4.06 -11.83 4.48
C GLY A 224 -3.40 -11.42 5.80
N LYS A 225 -2.98 -10.16 5.91
CA LYS A 225 -2.37 -9.61 7.13
C LYS A 225 -3.27 -9.72 8.35
N HIS A 226 -4.55 -9.40 8.24
CA HIS A 226 -5.48 -9.49 9.36
C HIS A 226 -5.91 -10.93 9.65
N THR A 227 -5.85 -11.84 8.67
CA THR A 227 -6.00 -13.29 8.89
C THR A 227 -4.86 -13.83 9.75
N ASP A 228 -3.61 -13.46 9.43
CA ASP A 228 -2.40 -13.82 10.21
C ASP A 228 -2.46 -13.28 11.65
N LYS A 229 -3.32 -12.29 11.91
CA LYS A 229 -3.43 -11.59 13.20
C LYS A 229 -4.65 -11.97 14.04
N ILE A 230 -5.52 -12.87 13.58
CA ILE A 230 -6.78 -13.21 14.26
C ILE A 230 -6.55 -13.56 15.74
N LEU A 231 -5.61 -14.46 16.02
CA LEU A 231 -5.32 -14.94 17.38
C LEU A 231 -4.87 -13.82 18.34
N PHE A 232 -4.31 -12.74 17.80
CA PHE A 232 -3.80 -11.60 18.58
C PHE A 232 -4.81 -10.46 18.68
N ASP A 233 -5.59 -10.24 17.62
CA ASP A 233 -6.55 -9.15 17.54
C ASP A 233 -7.84 -9.49 18.33
N GLN A 234 -8.27 -10.77 18.34
CA GLN A 234 -9.51 -11.19 18.98
C GLN A 234 -9.54 -10.97 20.52
N PRO A 235 -8.51 -11.34 21.31
CA PRO A 235 -8.49 -11.07 22.75
C PRO A 235 -8.50 -9.59 23.12
N LEU A 236 -8.02 -8.73 22.21
CA LEU A 236 -7.99 -7.27 22.37
C LEU A 236 -9.32 -6.58 21.96
N GLY A 237 -10.34 -7.37 21.62
CA GLY A 237 -11.64 -6.87 21.15
C GLY A 237 -11.56 -6.19 19.78
N ILE A 238 -10.50 -6.42 19.00
CA ILE A 238 -10.36 -5.88 17.65
C ILE A 238 -11.12 -6.80 16.70
N ARG A 239 -12.26 -6.34 16.17
CA ARG A 239 -13.10 -7.11 15.25
C ARG A 239 -12.81 -6.74 13.79
N THR A 240 -11.60 -7.03 13.29
CA THR A 240 -11.32 -6.88 11.84
C THR A 240 -12.24 -7.78 11.00
N LEU A 241 -12.37 -7.53 9.69
CA LEU A 241 -13.22 -8.39 8.87
C LEU A 241 -12.78 -9.87 8.93
N PRO A 242 -11.48 -10.24 8.92
CA PRO A 242 -11.06 -11.61 9.17
C PRO A 242 -11.46 -12.19 10.52
N VAL A 243 -11.44 -11.40 11.60
CA VAL A 243 -11.89 -11.85 12.93
C VAL A 243 -13.40 -12.15 12.89
N ILE A 244 -14.20 -11.30 12.26
CA ILE A 244 -15.65 -11.49 12.13
C ILE A 244 -15.99 -12.71 11.26
N LEU A 245 -15.27 -12.88 10.15
CA LEU A 245 -15.48 -13.99 9.22
C LEU A 245 -14.98 -15.33 9.77
N GLY A 246 -13.96 -15.30 10.62
CA GLY A 246 -13.15 -16.45 10.99
C GLY A 246 -12.15 -16.84 9.90
N GLU A 247 -11.06 -17.49 10.30
CA GLU A 247 -9.89 -17.75 9.44
C GLU A 247 -10.24 -18.43 8.11
N ARG A 248 -11.06 -19.50 8.14
CA ARG A 248 -11.42 -20.23 6.91
C ARG A 248 -12.11 -19.34 5.88
N ARG A 249 -13.08 -18.53 6.31
CA ARG A 249 -13.81 -17.62 5.41
C ARG A 249 -12.92 -16.44 5.01
N ALA A 250 -12.09 -15.92 5.91
CA ALA A 250 -11.15 -14.84 5.60
C ALA A 250 -10.16 -15.23 4.47
N ARG A 251 -9.63 -16.45 4.50
CA ARG A 251 -8.78 -16.99 3.42
C ARG A 251 -9.55 -17.15 2.11
N ALA A 252 -10.78 -17.67 2.16
CA ALA A 252 -11.63 -17.81 0.98
C ALA A 252 -11.97 -16.43 0.37
N THR A 253 -12.28 -15.43 1.19
CA THR A 253 -12.49 -14.05 0.76
C THR A 253 -11.22 -13.47 0.15
N THR A 254 -10.04 -13.75 0.71
CA THR A 254 -8.76 -13.31 0.13
C THR A 254 -8.57 -13.86 -1.29
N LEU A 255 -8.84 -15.15 -1.51
CA LEU A 255 -8.83 -15.75 -2.85
C LEU A 255 -9.91 -15.14 -3.76
N GLY A 256 -11.10 -14.89 -3.23
CA GLY A 256 -12.19 -14.22 -3.94
C GLY A 256 -11.81 -12.82 -4.42
N LEU A 257 -11.09 -12.04 -3.62
CA LEU A 257 -10.57 -10.72 -4.00
C LEU A 257 -9.52 -10.84 -5.13
N MET A 258 -8.62 -11.82 -5.06
CA MET A 258 -7.64 -12.08 -6.11
C MET A 258 -8.29 -12.49 -7.43
N VAL A 259 -9.34 -13.32 -7.40
CA VAL A 259 -10.13 -13.69 -8.58
C VAL A 259 -10.92 -12.47 -9.09
N GLY A 260 -11.54 -11.74 -8.18
CA GLY A 260 -12.31 -10.53 -8.45
C GLY A 260 -11.49 -9.46 -9.16
N PHE A 261 -10.19 -9.35 -8.88
CA PHE A 261 -9.29 -8.51 -9.63
C PHE A 261 -9.31 -8.82 -11.14
N TYR A 262 -9.16 -10.09 -11.54
CA TYR A 262 -9.17 -10.47 -12.96
C TYR A 262 -10.53 -10.23 -13.60
N LEU A 263 -11.60 -10.58 -12.90
CA LEU A 263 -12.97 -10.36 -13.37
C LEU A 263 -13.24 -8.86 -13.58
N LEU A 264 -12.86 -8.01 -12.63
CA LEU A 264 -13.04 -6.57 -12.76
C LEU A 264 -12.16 -5.96 -13.85
N VAL A 265 -10.94 -6.45 -14.08
CA VAL A 265 -10.15 -6.01 -15.24
C VAL A 265 -10.87 -6.39 -16.53
N GLY A 266 -11.36 -7.64 -16.64
CA GLY A 266 -12.14 -8.09 -17.80
C GLY A 266 -13.37 -7.23 -18.06
N VAL A 267 -14.20 -7.01 -17.03
CA VAL A 267 -15.38 -6.13 -17.10
C VAL A 267 -14.98 -4.71 -17.50
N SER A 268 -13.93 -4.16 -16.89
CA SER A 268 -13.46 -2.81 -17.20
C SER A 268 -12.99 -2.67 -18.65
N VAL A 269 -12.39 -3.71 -19.22
CA VAL A 269 -12.02 -3.74 -20.65
C VAL A 269 -13.27 -3.81 -21.52
N LEU A 270 -14.21 -4.68 -21.19
CA LEU A 270 -15.46 -4.86 -21.94
C LEU A 270 -16.29 -3.57 -22.02
N VAL A 271 -16.34 -2.79 -20.94
CA VAL A 271 -17.09 -1.52 -20.90
C VAL A 271 -16.26 -0.29 -21.29
N GLY A 272 -15.02 -0.48 -21.75
CA GLY A 272 -14.13 0.59 -22.21
C GLY A 272 -13.52 1.48 -21.11
N ALA A 273 -13.59 1.05 -19.84
CA ALA A 273 -12.94 1.74 -18.73
C ALA A 273 -11.42 1.48 -18.66
N LEU A 274 -10.97 0.30 -19.10
CA LEU A 274 -9.56 -0.05 -19.29
C LEU A 274 -9.29 -0.38 -20.78
N PRO A 275 -8.09 -0.09 -21.31
CA PRO A 275 -7.71 -0.53 -22.64
C PRO A 275 -7.47 -2.04 -22.66
N TRP A 276 -7.70 -2.69 -23.81
CA TRP A 276 -7.52 -4.15 -23.95
C TRP A 276 -6.14 -4.70 -23.52
N PRO A 277 -5.00 -3.98 -23.66
CA PRO A 277 -3.72 -4.51 -23.19
C PRO A 277 -3.64 -4.66 -21.66
N ALA A 278 -4.58 -4.09 -20.90
CA ALA A 278 -4.73 -4.37 -19.47
C ALA A 278 -5.00 -5.85 -19.19
N LEU A 279 -5.52 -6.62 -20.16
CA LEU A 279 -5.67 -8.08 -20.05
C LEU A 279 -4.33 -8.83 -19.89
N LEU A 280 -3.18 -8.16 -20.08
CA LEU A 280 -1.86 -8.68 -19.73
C LEU A 280 -1.79 -9.18 -18.27
N VAL A 281 -2.65 -8.67 -17.39
CA VAL A 281 -2.78 -9.18 -16.02
C VAL A 281 -3.00 -10.70 -15.95
N LEU A 282 -3.61 -11.32 -16.97
CA LEU A 282 -3.83 -12.78 -17.03
C LEU A 282 -2.51 -13.57 -16.97
N ALA A 283 -1.37 -12.97 -17.34
CA ALA A 283 -0.05 -13.57 -17.15
C ALA A 283 0.35 -13.76 -15.67
N ALA A 284 -0.40 -13.18 -14.71
CA ALA A 284 -0.27 -13.48 -13.28
C ALA A 284 -1.09 -14.70 -12.82
N LEU A 285 -1.95 -15.31 -13.66
CA LEU A 285 -2.74 -16.49 -13.27
C LEU A 285 -1.88 -17.66 -12.77
N PRO A 286 -0.72 -18.00 -13.37
CA PRO A 286 0.15 -19.04 -12.82
C PRO A 286 0.59 -18.77 -11.39
N ARG A 287 0.80 -17.49 -11.03
CA ARG A 287 1.11 -17.09 -9.65
C ARG A 287 -0.06 -17.30 -8.72
N LEU A 288 -1.28 -16.95 -9.15
CA LEU A 288 -2.50 -17.21 -8.37
C LEU A 288 -2.66 -18.71 -8.11
N VAL A 289 -2.54 -19.53 -9.16
CA VAL A 289 -2.61 -21.01 -9.05
C VAL A 289 -1.56 -21.53 -8.08
N LYS A 290 -0.33 -20.99 -8.12
CA LYS A 290 0.75 -21.38 -7.20
C LYS A 290 0.46 -21.04 -5.73
N VAL A 291 -0.15 -19.89 -5.43
CA VAL A 291 -0.46 -19.50 -4.04
C VAL A 291 -1.78 -20.11 -3.52
N TRP A 292 -2.69 -20.47 -4.42
CA TRP A 292 -4.01 -21.02 -4.11
C TRP A 292 -4.04 -22.15 -3.05
N PRO A 293 -3.25 -23.24 -3.17
CA PRO A 293 -3.31 -24.33 -2.21
C PRO A 293 -2.92 -23.90 -0.78
N TYR A 294 -2.09 -22.87 -0.63
CA TYR A 294 -1.67 -22.39 0.69
C TYR A 294 -2.77 -21.62 1.42
N PHE A 295 -3.69 -20.97 0.70
CA PHE A 295 -4.88 -20.35 1.31
C PHE A 295 -5.98 -21.37 1.63
N ARG A 296 -5.90 -22.60 1.08
CA ARG A 296 -6.88 -23.66 1.37
C ARG A 296 -6.60 -24.44 2.65
N LYS A 297 -5.47 -24.19 3.32
CA LYS A 297 -5.05 -24.87 4.55
C LYS A 297 -4.52 -23.88 5.59
N PRO A 298 -4.51 -24.23 6.88
CA PRO A 298 -3.87 -23.45 7.94
C PRO A 298 -2.41 -23.12 7.64
N PRO A 299 -1.85 -22.05 8.23
CA PRO A 299 -0.42 -21.81 8.16
C PRO A 299 0.34 -22.99 8.79
N PRO A 300 1.63 -23.19 8.46
CA PRO A 300 2.46 -24.14 9.19
C PRO A 300 2.55 -23.77 10.67
N ASP A 301 2.83 -24.73 11.55
CA ASP A 301 2.96 -24.49 12.99
C ASP A 301 4.25 -23.71 13.33
N GLU A 302 5.28 -23.87 12.50
CA GLU A 302 6.60 -23.24 12.66
C GLU A 302 6.97 -22.39 11.42
N PRO A 303 7.81 -21.35 11.60
CA PRO A 303 8.29 -20.54 10.49
C PRO A 303 9.06 -21.39 9.47
N PRO A 304 8.70 -21.34 8.18
CA PRO A 304 9.51 -21.98 7.15
C PRO A 304 10.93 -21.41 7.11
N GLU A 305 11.90 -22.24 6.74
CA GLU A 305 13.30 -21.81 6.62
C GLU A 305 13.44 -20.60 5.68
N GLY A 306 14.15 -19.57 6.14
CA GLY A 306 14.37 -18.36 5.36
C GLY A 306 13.12 -17.49 5.14
N PHE A 307 12.12 -17.54 6.03
CA PHE A 307 10.91 -16.72 5.97
C PHE A 307 10.98 -15.48 6.88
N PRO A 308 11.41 -14.29 6.38
CA PRO A 308 11.82 -13.16 7.22
C PRO A 308 10.67 -12.33 7.81
N VAL A 309 9.42 -12.66 7.50
CA VAL A 309 8.24 -11.87 7.90
C VAL A 309 7.24 -12.67 8.74
N TRP A 310 7.66 -13.80 9.31
CA TRP A 310 6.84 -14.59 10.22
C TRP A 310 6.33 -13.74 11.40
N PRO A 311 5.06 -13.86 11.84
CA PRO A 311 4.03 -14.84 11.45
C PRO A 311 3.14 -14.43 10.26
N LEU A 312 3.54 -13.48 9.43
CA LEU A 312 2.74 -13.00 8.29
C LEU A 312 2.75 -13.96 7.09
N TRP A 313 2.13 -15.13 7.25
CA TRP A 313 2.05 -16.16 6.23
C TRP A 313 1.16 -15.76 5.03
N TYR A 314 -0.11 -15.49 5.30
CA TYR A 314 -1.09 -15.17 4.26
C TYR A 314 -0.81 -13.81 3.62
N ALA A 315 -0.35 -12.82 4.39
CA ALA A 315 0.05 -11.53 3.83
C ALA A 315 1.19 -11.67 2.82
N ALA A 316 2.23 -12.45 3.14
CA ALA A 316 3.37 -12.64 2.25
C ALA A 316 2.96 -13.35 0.94
N LEU A 317 2.10 -14.36 1.04
CA LEU A 317 1.56 -15.05 -0.14
C LEU A 317 0.69 -14.12 -0.99
N ALA A 318 -0.16 -13.29 -0.36
CA ALA A 318 -0.96 -12.29 -1.05
C ALA A 318 -0.09 -11.24 -1.76
N TRP A 319 1.02 -10.84 -1.15
CA TRP A 319 2.00 -9.94 -1.74
C TRP A 319 2.66 -10.51 -2.99
N LEU A 320 3.00 -11.80 -3.03
CA LEU A 320 3.61 -12.43 -4.20
C LEU A 320 2.71 -12.32 -5.43
N HIS A 321 1.40 -12.55 -5.25
CA HIS A 321 0.42 -12.38 -6.30
C HIS A 321 0.20 -10.90 -6.65
N THR A 322 -0.07 -10.07 -5.64
CA THR A 322 -0.38 -8.64 -5.81
C THR A 322 0.72 -7.87 -6.53
N ARG A 323 1.99 -8.12 -6.20
CA ARG A 323 3.13 -7.44 -6.86
C ARG A 323 3.19 -7.78 -8.35
N GLN A 324 3.01 -9.05 -8.71
CA GLN A 324 3.07 -9.48 -10.10
C GLN A 324 1.84 -8.98 -10.87
N ALA A 325 0.64 -9.16 -10.32
CA ALA A 325 -0.62 -8.73 -10.92
C ALA A 325 -0.69 -7.21 -11.10
N GLY A 326 -0.32 -6.44 -10.07
CA GLY A 326 -0.26 -4.98 -10.13
C GLY A 326 0.78 -4.46 -11.11
N ALA A 327 1.97 -5.07 -11.17
CA ALA A 327 2.99 -4.71 -12.17
C ALA A 327 2.51 -4.97 -13.60
N LEU A 328 1.87 -6.11 -13.86
CA LEU A 328 1.31 -6.42 -15.18
C LEU A 328 0.14 -5.50 -15.53
N LEU A 329 -0.66 -5.05 -14.56
CA LEU A 329 -1.68 -4.03 -14.80
C LEU A 329 -1.04 -2.72 -15.27
N VAL A 330 0.01 -2.24 -14.59
CA VAL A 330 0.74 -1.02 -14.98
C VAL A 330 1.38 -1.19 -16.36
N ILE A 331 2.03 -2.32 -16.64
CA ILE A 331 2.64 -2.59 -17.96
C ILE A 331 1.55 -2.62 -19.04
N GLY A 332 0.44 -3.31 -18.80
CA GLY A 332 -0.69 -3.38 -19.74
C GLY A 332 -1.29 -1.99 -20.01
N LEU A 333 -1.47 -1.17 -18.97
CA LEU A 333 -1.88 0.22 -19.14
C LEU A 333 -0.87 1.05 -19.94
N GLY A 334 0.43 0.86 -19.71
CA GLY A 334 1.51 1.49 -20.46
C GLY A 334 1.49 1.11 -21.94
N LEU A 335 1.32 -0.17 -22.25
CA LEU A 335 1.11 -0.64 -23.63
C LEU A 335 -0.15 -0.02 -24.25
N GLY A 336 -1.23 0.10 -23.48
CA GLY A 336 -2.45 0.76 -23.90
C GLY A 336 -2.25 2.23 -24.28
N VAL A 337 -1.43 2.96 -23.52
CA VAL A 337 -1.03 4.34 -23.86
C VAL A 337 -0.22 4.35 -25.15
N LEU A 338 0.79 3.50 -25.27
CA LEU A 338 1.63 3.41 -26.47
C LEU A 338 0.81 3.10 -27.73
N THR A 339 -0.16 2.18 -27.64
CA THR A 339 -1.04 1.87 -28.77
C THR A 339 -1.89 3.07 -29.18
N ARG A 340 -2.44 3.84 -28.23
CA ARG A 340 -3.24 5.03 -28.55
C ARG A 340 -2.39 6.10 -29.23
N VAL A 341 -1.20 6.37 -28.70
CA VAL A 341 -0.26 7.35 -29.26
C VAL A 341 0.23 6.94 -30.64
N ALA A 342 0.60 5.66 -30.83
CA ALA A 342 1.13 5.18 -32.10
C ALA A 342 0.09 5.14 -33.22
N PHE A 343 -1.18 4.90 -32.89
CA PHE A 343 -2.27 4.78 -33.88
C PHE A 343 -3.21 6.01 -33.92
N GLY A 344 -2.93 7.07 -33.17
CA GLY A 344 -3.72 8.31 -33.16
C GLY A 344 -5.15 8.14 -32.62
N LEU A 345 -5.35 7.20 -31.68
CA LEU A 345 -6.65 6.83 -31.10
C LEU A 345 -6.95 7.51 -29.76
#